data_AF-A0A2N6BFI2-F1
#
_entry.id   AF-A0A2N6BFI2-F1
#
_cell.length_a   1.000
_cell.length_b   1.000
_cell.length_c   1.000
_cell.angle_alpha   90.00
_cell.angle_beta   90.00
_cell.angle_gamma   90.00
#
_symmetry.space_group_name_H-M   'P 1'
#
loop_
_entity.id
_entity.type
_entity.pdbx_description
1 polymer ?
#
loop_
_entity_poly.entity_id
_entity_poly.type
_entity_poly.pdbx_seq_one_letter_code
_entity_poly.pdbx_strand_id
1 'polypeptide(L)'
;MAKLEKLNSFGMKMKIKAKNLALIFLLMFIPALATAGVGLKPGVQLWVYSMKGDVDSIRAAVSEHSFDRKVLGRALYHYLRRSKNVDDKEVLEAVKVLLTNGADVNYKSVAGKTPLMAAAKRNSRDLATLLLENNADPSIADSNGNTAPAIAKDAGNVGVTYVFDNPPAPKPLAKLTPVESKIVNPDLWLEDRTIVVTYDLVGSTPSCVALIGSLDGGASYQMVFTSVSGDIGQGVSPGDDKRVEWQLYDDYPGGLDDYDVLIDVVIAECPS
;
A
#
# COMPACT_ATOMS: atom_id res chain seq x y z
N MET A 1 41.43 21.25 -1.41
CA MET A 1 41.58 21.44 -2.87
C MET A 1 42.02 20.17 -3.59
N ALA A 2 43.10 19.48 -3.19
CA ALA A 2 43.57 18.25 -3.87
C ALA A 2 42.56 17.07 -3.92
N LYS A 3 41.60 17.02 -2.98
CA LYS A 3 40.51 16.02 -2.97
C LYS A 3 39.39 16.33 -3.98
N LEU A 4 39.22 17.61 -4.35
CA LEU A 4 38.24 18.09 -5.34
C LEU A 4 38.69 17.87 -6.79
N GLU A 5 39.99 17.95 -7.07
CA GLU A 5 40.51 17.66 -8.43
C GLU A 5 40.43 16.17 -8.78
N LYS A 6 40.65 15.28 -7.81
CA LYS A 6 40.42 13.83 -8.01
C LYS A 6 38.95 13.51 -8.33
N LEU A 7 37.99 14.27 -7.78
CA LEU A 7 36.56 14.09 -8.02
C LEU A 7 36.15 14.41 -9.47
N ASN A 8 36.74 15.44 -10.07
CA ASN A 8 36.49 15.77 -11.48
C ASN A 8 37.04 14.70 -12.44
N SER A 9 38.20 14.10 -12.13
CA SER A 9 38.77 13.03 -12.97
C SER A 9 37.96 11.74 -12.93
N PHE A 10 37.24 11.47 -11.82
CA PHE A 10 36.47 10.25 -11.61
C PHE A 10 35.07 10.35 -12.24
N GLY A 11 34.44 11.54 -12.22
CA GLY A 11 33.15 11.79 -12.85
C GLY A 11 33.16 11.63 -14.38
N MET A 12 34.31 11.79 -15.02
CA MET A 12 34.45 11.72 -16.48
C MET A 12 34.39 10.28 -17.04
N LYS A 13 34.53 9.24 -16.21
CA LYS A 13 34.56 7.84 -16.66
C LYS A 13 33.25 7.06 -16.53
N MET A 14 32.23 7.58 -15.83
CA MET A 14 30.94 6.89 -15.69
C MET A 14 29.85 7.54 -16.54
N LYS A 15 29.47 6.88 -17.65
CA LYS A 15 28.27 7.17 -18.44
C LYS A 15 27.00 6.78 -17.68
N ILE A 16 26.75 7.40 -16.53
CA ILE A 16 25.53 7.24 -15.75
C ILE A 16 24.71 8.53 -15.92
N LYS A 17 23.45 8.41 -16.40
CA LYS A 17 22.54 9.55 -16.58
C LYS A 17 22.51 10.40 -15.30
N ALA A 18 22.66 11.72 -15.42
CA ALA A 18 22.91 12.67 -14.32
C ALA A 18 21.99 12.52 -13.09
N LYS A 19 20.73 12.08 -13.26
CA LYS A 19 19.79 11.81 -12.16
C LYS A 19 20.21 10.64 -11.26
N ASN A 20 20.89 9.63 -11.80
CA ASN A 20 21.41 8.50 -11.02
C ASN A 20 22.75 8.84 -10.36
N LEU A 21 23.53 9.75 -10.95
CA LEU A 21 24.81 10.19 -10.38
C LEU A 21 24.60 11.02 -9.11
N ALA A 22 23.57 11.87 -9.07
CA ALA A 22 23.20 12.63 -7.87
C ALA A 22 22.76 11.72 -6.71
N LEU A 23 21.99 10.66 -7.00
CA LEU A 23 21.52 9.70 -6.00
C LEU A 23 22.66 8.82 -5.47
N ILE A 24 23.60 8.43 -6.33
CA ILE A 24 24.82 7.69 -5.97
C ILE A 24 25.79 8.58 -5.18
N PHE A 25 25.93 9.86 -5.55
CA PHE A 25 26.69 10.86 -4.78
C PHE A 25 26.06 11.13 -3.40
N LEU A 26 24.72 11.21 -3.33
CA LEU A 26 23.98 11.34 -2.07
C LEU A 26 24.25 10.11 -1.17
N LEU A 27 24.17 8.90 -1.73
CA LEU A 27 24.41 7.63 -1.02
C LEU A 27 25.82 7.47 -0.43
N MET A 28 26.85 8.07 -1.03
CA MET A 28 28.24 7.95 -0.55
C MET A 28 28.63 8.93 0.56
N PHE A 29 27.88 10.03 0.76
CA PHE A 29 28.26 11.11 1.69
C PHE A 29 27.31 11.32 2.89
N ILE A 30 26.23 10.55 3.00
CA ILE A 30 25.23 10.70 4.08
C ILE A 30 25.76 10.54 5.51
N PRO A 31 26.74 9.66 5.84
CA PRO A 31 27.28 9.63 7.21
C PRO A 31 27.87 10.99 7.64
N ALA A 32 28.42 11.76 6.69
CA ALA A 32 29.00 13.08 6.95
C ALA A 32 27.96 14.21 6.97
N LEU A 33 26.84 14.08 6.26
CA LEU A 33 25.78 15.11 6.26
C LEU A 33 24.95 15.10 7.56
N ALA A 34 24.71 13.92 8.15
CA ALA A 34 24.00 13.82 9.43
C ALA A 34 24.80 14.48 10.58
N THR A 35 26.14 14.45 10.51
CA THR A 35 27.02 15.14 11.46
C THR A 35 27.20 16.64 11.17
N ALA A 36 26.71 17.14 10.03
CA ALA A 36 26.97 18.51 9.54
C ALA A 36 25.80 19.49 9.73
N GLY A 37 24.74 19.12 10.46
CA GLY A 37 23.63 20.05 10.77
C GLY A 37 22.79 20.50 9.57
N VAL A 38 22.93 19.87 8.40
CA VAL A 38 22.09 20.15 7.23
C VAL A 38 20.80 19.36 7.36
N GLY A 39 19.72 20.02 7.76
CA GLY A 39 18.40 19.40 7.91
C GLY A 39 17.89 18.81 6.60
N LEU A 40 17.95 17.48 6.48
CA LEU A 40 17.31 16.76 5.37
C LEU A 40 15.80 16.84 5.53
N LYS A 41 15.05 16.90 4.41
CA LYS A 41 13.59 16.79 4.46
C LYS A 41 13.19 15.44 5.11
N PRO A 42 12.15 15.39 5.96
CA PRO A 42 11.75 14.17 6.68
C PRO A 42 11.58 12.95 5.78
N GLY A 43 10.95 13.09 4.60
CA GLY A 43 10.77 11.95 3.68
C GLY A 43 12.08 11.42 3.09
N VAL A 44 13.11 12.27 2.97
CA VAL A 44 14.46 11.85 2.55
C VAL A 44 15.17 11.14 3.70
N GLN A 45 15.04 11.63 4.94
CA GLN A 45 15.57 10.96 6.14
C GLN A 45 14.97 9.57 6.30
N LEU A 46 13.65 9.45 6.17
CA LEU A 46 12.95 8.17 6.24
C LEU A 46 13.49 7.18 5.20
N TRP A 47 13.66 7.61 3.95
CA TRP A 47 14.27 6.77 2.91
C TRP A 47 15.70 6.32 3.27
N VAL A 48 16.51 7.20 3.86
CA VAL A 48 17.86 6.85 4.34
C VAL A 48 17.80 5.80 5.44
N TYR A 49 16.92 5.96 6.44
CA TYR A 49 16.75 4.99 7.52
C TYR A 49 16.32 3.63 6.97
N SER A 50 15.38 3.61 6.01
CA SER A 50 14.97 2.38 5.35
C SER A 50 16.09 1.69 4.56
N MET A 51 16.95 2.46 3.92
CA MET A 51 18.11 1.93 3.19
C MET A 51 19.21 1.41 4.11
N LYS A 52 19.30 1.92 5.34
CA LYS A 52 20.23 1.45 6.37
C LYS A 52 19.71 0.24 7.15
N GLY A 53 18.40 -0.01 7.14
CA GLY A 53 17.79 -1.05 7.98
C GLY A 53 17.59 -0.61 9.44
N ASP A 54 17.53 0.71 9.69
CA ASP A 54 17.46 1.27 11.03
C ASP A 54 15.99 1.43 11.46
N VAL A 55 15.44 0.40 12.11
CA VAL A 55 14.04 0.34 12.53
C VAL A 55 13.71 1.39 13.57
N ASP A 56 14.63 1.68 14.49
CA ASP A 56 14.40 2.64 15.56
C ASP A 56 14.32 4.06 15.00
N SER A 57 15.19 4.41 14.05
CA SER A 57 15.09 5.70 13.34
C SER A 57 13.83 5.79 12.47
N ILE A 58 13.36 4.69 11.88
CA ILE A 58 12.06 4.65 11.18
C ILE A 58 10.92 4.91 12.16
N ARG A 59 10.92 4.23 13.31
CA ARG A 59 9.88 4.37 14.35
C ARG A 59 9.84 5.80 14.89
N ALA A 60 11.00 6.38 15.19
CA ALA A 60 11.10 7.78 15.61
C ALA A 60 10.54 8.72 14.54
N ALA A 61 10.98 8.55 13.29
CA ALA A 61 10.53 9.41 12.19
C ALA A 61 9.01 9.41 12.00
N VAL A 62 8.37 8.23 11.97
CA VAL A 62 6.91 8.13 11.79
C VAL A 62 6.11 8.60 13.01
N SER A 63 6.73 8.62 14.20
CA SER A 63 6.10 9.21 15.40
C SER A 63 6.17 10.73 15.44
N GLU A 64 7.23 11.32 14.86
CA GLU A 64 7.44 12.77 14.86
C GLU A 64 6.75 13.48 13.70
N HIS A 65 6.53 12.77 12.58
CA HIS A 65 6.05 13.35 11.34
C HIS A 65 5.00 12.46 10.69
N SER A 66 3.91 13.07 10.22
CA SER A 66 2.99 12.42 9.28
C SER A 66 3.63 12.37 7.88
N PHE A 67 3.52 11.22 7.22
CA PHE A 67 4.07 11.00 5.89
C PHE A 67 2.96 10.61 4.91
N ASP A 68 3.10 11.08 3.67
CA ASP A 68 2.28 10.61 2.57
C ASP A 68 2.43 9.08 2.39
N ARG A 69 1.30 8.41 2.13
CA ARG A 69 1.20 6.96 1.93
C ARG A 69 2.20 6.42 0.90
N LYS A 70 2.50 7.15 -0.18
CA LYS A 70 3.49 6.73 -1.19
C LYS A 70 4.94 6.90 -0.70
N VAL A 71 5.21 7.87 0.17
CA VAL A 71 6.53 8.02 0.81
C VAL A 71 6.80 6.85 1.74
N LEU A 72 5.82 6.45 2.54
CA LEU A 72 5.88 5.26 3.38
C LEU A 72 5.96 3.97 2.56
N GLY A 73 5.18 3.85 1.49
CA GLY A 73 5.25 2.71 0.57
C GLY A 73 6.61 2.56 -0.12
N ARG A 74 7.23 3.69 -0.49
CA ARG A 74 8.61 3.72 -0.98
C ARG A 74 9.60 3.22 0.07
N ALA A 75 9.49 3.71 1.30
CA ALA A 75 10.31 3.27 2.44
C ALA A 75 10.19 1.75 2.66
N LEU A 76 8.95 1.24 2.69
CA LEU A 76 8.61 -0.18 2.81
C LEU A 76 9.31 -1.03 1.74
N TYR A 77 9.16 -0.66 0.45
CA TYR A 77 9.79 -1.37 -0.65
C TYR A 77 11.32 -1.40 -0.52
N HIS A 78 11.95 -0.25 -0.21
CA HIS A 78 13.40 -0.16 -0.13
C HIS A 78 13.98 -0.93 1.06
N TYR A 79 13.27 -0.94 2.20
CA TYR A 79 13.64 -1.72 3.37
C TYR A 79 13.68 -3.23 3.03
N LEU A 80 12.58 -3.74 2.46
CA LEU A 80 12.44 -5.14 2.08
C LEU A 80 13.51 -5.60 1.09
N ARG A 81 13.88 -4.74 0.13
CA ARG A 81 14.85 -5.04 -0.93
C ARG A 81 16.29 -5.19 -0.42
N ARG A 82 16.68 -4.40 0.59
CA ARG A 82 18.08 -4.34 1.06
C ARG A 82 18.43 -5.49 2.00
N SER A 83 17.44 -5.91 2.78
CA SER A 83 17.64 -6.75 3.95
C SER A 83 17.75 -8.24 3.61
N LYS A 84 18.88 -8.66 3.02
CA LYS A 84 19.20 -10.10 2.88
C LYS A 84 20.02 -10.66 4.05
N ASN A 85 20.59 -9.81 4.91
CA ASN A 85 21.52 -10.17 5.98
C ASN A 85 21.09 -9.67 7.38
N VAL A 86 19.86 -9.20 7.54
CA VAL A 86 19.30 -8.76 8.83
C VAL A 86 18.38 -9.86 9.34
N ASP A 87 18.25 -10.00 10.65
CA ASP A 87 17.30 -10.92 11.27
C ASP A 87 15.89 -10.68 10.70
N ASP A 88 15.23 -11.76 10.25
CA ASP A 88 13.90 -11.69 9.63
C ASP A 88 12.87 -11.08 10.60
N LYS A 89 13.08 -11.21 11.92
CA LYS A 89 12.24 -10.59 12.95
C LYS A 89 12.29 -9.06 12.92
N GLU A 90 13.49 -8.48 12.77
CA GLU A 90 13.65 -7.01 12.69
C GLU A 90 13.02 -6.46 11.40
N VAL A 91 13.12 -7.22 10.31
CA VAL A 91 12.45 -6.85 9.06
C VAL A 91 10.94 -6.86 9.21
N LEU A 92 10.39 -7.91 9.82
CA LEU A 92 8.96 -8.02 10.05
C LEU A 92 8.44 -6.85 10.90
N GLU A 93 9.19 -6.45 11.92
CA GLU A 93 8.86 -5.31 12.78
C GLU A 93 8.86 -3.99 12.00
N ALA A 94 9.88 -3.72 11.19
CA ALA A 94 9.92 -2.52 10.36
C ALA A 94 8.73 -2.43 9.38
N VAL A 95 8.38 -3.57 8.79
CA VAL A 95 7.25 -3.67 7.86
C VAL A 95 5.94 -3.41 8.58
N LYS A 96 5.74 -3.97 9.78
CA LYS A 96 4.56 -3.69 10.62
C LYS A 96 4.47 -2.20 10.96
N VAL A 97 5.57 -1.57 11.40
CA VAL A 97 5.59 -0.13 11.70
C VAL A 97 5.15 0.68 10.50
N LEU A 98 5.71 0.42 9.32
CA LEU A 98 5.38 1.16 8.10
C LEU A 98 3.92 0.93 7.67
N LEU A 99 3.43 -0.30 7.70
CA LEU A 99 2.05 -0.63 7.32
C LEU A 99 1.02 -0.04 8.28
N THR A 100 1.24 -0.12 9.59
CA THR A 100 0.37 0.49 10.61
C THR A 100 0.30 2.01 10.47
N ASN A 101 1.34 2.65 9.92
CA ASN A 101 1.34 4.09 9.62
C ASN A 101 0.78 4.43 8.23
N GLY A 102 0.14 3.49 7.53
CA GLY A 102 -0.55 3.75 6.26
C GLY A 102 0.35 3.65 5.02
N ALA A 103 1.44 2.89 5.08
CA ALA A 103 2.26 2.63 3.88
C ALA A 103 1.45 2.05 2.73
N ASP A 104 1.73 2.51 1.52
CA ASP A 104 1.20 1.90 0.31
C ASP A 104 1.81 0.51 0.11
N VAL A 105 1.08 -0.53 0.52
CA VAL A 105 1.46 -1.93 0.35
C VAL A 105 1.70 -2.31 -1.11
N ASN A 106 1.04 -1.61 -2.05
CA ASN A 106 1.11 -1.82 -3.49
C ASN A 106 2.04 -0.82 -4.20
N TYR A 107 2.87 -0.10 -3.44
CA TYR A 107 3.82 0.86 -4.00
C TYR A 107 4.64 0.25 -5.15
N LYS A 108 4.67 0.95 -6.28
CA LYS A 108 5.47 0.56 -7.44
C LYS A 108 6.76 1.38 -7.49
N SER A 109 7.89 0.68 -7.49
CA SER A 109 9.18 1.30 -7.84
C SER A 109 9.19 1.75 -9.31
N VAL A 110 10.25 2.49 -9.71
CA VAL A 110 10.44 2.91 -11.11
C VAL A 110 10.44 1.74 -12.10
N ALA A 111 10.85 0.55 -11.66
CA ALA A 111 10.82 -0.67 -12.47
C ALA A 111 9.52 -1.49 -12.31
N GLY A 112 8.47 -0.89 -11.75
CA GLY A 112 7.18 -1.55 -11.50
C GLY A 112 7.17 -2.54 -10.33
N LYS A 113 8.30 -2.76 -9.64
CA LYS A 113 8.41 -3.75 -8.56
C LYS A 113 7.65 -3.32 -7.30
N THR A 114 6.94 -4.25 -6.69
CA THR A 114 6.15 -4.06 -5.45
C THR A 114 6.84 -4.66 -4.20
N PRO A 115 6.41 -4.26 -2.98
CA PRO A 115 6.80 -4.94 -1.73
C PRO A 115 6.58 -6.45 -1.76
N LEU A 116 5.45 -6.92 -2.31
CA LEU A 116 5.13 -8.35 -2.36
C LEU A 116 6.11 -9.13 -3.25
N MET A 117 6.57 -8.54 -4.36
CA MET A 117 7.65 -9.13 -5.18
C MET A 117 8.99 -9.19 -4.42
N ALA A 118 9.27 -8.23 -3.54
CA ALA A 118 10.48 -8.28 -2.72
C ALA A 118 10.42 -9.43 -1.69
N ALA A 119 9.25 -9.69 -1.09
CA ALA A 119 9.02 -10.84 -0.24
C ALA A 119 9.15 -12.16 -1.01
N ALA A 120 8.59 -12.25 -2.22
CA ALA A 120 8.71 -13.40 -3.12
C ALA A 120 10.17 -13.75 -3.43
N LYS A 121 11.02 -12.74 -3.74
CA LYS A 121 12.46 -12.94 -4.00
C LYS A 121 13.26 -13.40 -2.80
N ARG A 122 12.75 -13.16 -1.59
CA ARG A 122 13.38 -13.59 -0.34
C ARG A 122 12.91 -14.97 0.13
N ASN A 123 11.92 -15.57 -0.55
CA ASN A 123 11.24 -16.78 -0.08
C ASN A 123 10.69 -16.63 1.35
N SER A 124 10.27 -15.41 1.74
CA SER A 124 9.81 -15.14 3.10
C SER A 124 8.29 -15.29 3.17
N ARG A 125 7.84 -16.38 3.83
CA ARG A 125 6.42 -16.66 4.07
C ARG A 125 5.79 -15.57 4.91
N ASP A 126 6.41 -15.24 6.03
CA ASP A 126 5.86 -14.27 7.00
C ASP A 126 5.67 -12.89 6.39
N LEU A 127 6.63 -12.43 5.56
CA LEU A 127 6.50 -11.16 4.85
C LEU A 127 5.40 -11.21 3.78
N ALA A 128 5.29 -12.30 3.03
CA ALA A 128 4.24 -12.42 2.02
C ALA A 128 2.85 -12.48 2.69
N THR A 129 2.70 -13.29 3.73
CA THR A 129 1.47 -13.38 4.54
C THR A 129 1.11 -12.01 5.10
N LEU A 130 2.04 -11.33 5.77
CA LEU A 130 1.77 -10.00 6.34
C LEU A 130 1.36 -8.98 5.27
N LEU A 131 1.98 -9.00 4.09
CA LEU A 131 1.63 -8.08 3.02
C LEU A 131 0.24 -8.40 2.43
N LEU A 132 -0.08 -9.67 2.20
CA LEU A 132 -1.39 -10.12 1.72
C LEU A 132 -2.50 -9.82 2.73
N GLU A 133 -2.23 -10.06 4.01
CA GLU A 133 -3.08 -9.61 5.10
C GLU A 133 -3.29 -8.09 5.08
N ASN A 134 -2.37 -7.28 4.55
CA ASN A 134 -2.59 -5.84 4.41
C ASN A 134 -3.05 -5.45 3.00
N ASN A 135 -3.75 -6.33 2.29
CA ASN A 135 -4.34 -6.10 0.97
C ASN A 135 -3.31 -5.83 -0.15
N ALA A 136 -2.16 -6.50 -0.09
CA ALA A 136 -1.22 -6.52 -1.21
C ALA A 136 -1.83 -7.26 -2.41
N ASP A 137 -1.77 -6.66 -3.60
CA ASP A 137 -2.27 -7.26 -4.84
C ASP A 137 -1.18 -8.13 -5.51
N PRO A 138 -1.36 -9.46 -5.57
CA PRO A 138 -0.40 -10.37 -6.20
C PRO A 138 -0.40 -10.30 -7.73
N SER A 139 -1.40 -9.68 -8.35
CA SER A 139 -1.56 -9.58 -9.81
C SER A 139 -0.70 -8.46 -10.44
N ILE A 140 -0.22 -7.51 -9.64
CA ILE A 140 0.61 -6.40 -10.15
C ILE A 140 1.86 -6.96 -10.81
N ALA A 141 2.05 -6.60 -12.08
CA ALA A 141 3.23 -6.95 -12.86
C ALA A 141 4.28 -5.83 -12.86
N ASP A 142 5.57 -6.23 -12.83
CA ASP A 142 6.70 -5.32 -13.02
C ASP A 142 6.88 -4.95 -14.50
N SER A 143 7.87 -4.09 -14.82
CA SER A 143 8.09 -3.66 -16.21
C SER A 143 8.47 -4.79 -17.17
N ASN A 144 8.80 -5.98 -16.66
CA ASN A 144 9.08 -7.17 -17.48
C ASN A 144 7.90 -8.15 -17.51
N GLY A 145 6.74 -7.77 -16.96
CA GLY A 145 5.56 -8.63 -16.89
C GLY A 145 5.57 -9.64 -15.74
N ASN A 146 6.54 -9.58 -14.81
CA ASN A 146 6.61 -10.56 -13.72
C ASN A 146 5.74 -10.13 -12.54
N THR A 147 4.91 -11.04 -12.04
CA THR A 147 4.12 -10.89 -10.80
C THR A 147 4.85 -11.51 -9.60
N ALA A 148 4.39 -11.25 -8.37
CA ALA A 148 5.00 -11.86 -7.18
C ALA A 148 4.91 -13.41 -7.19
N PRO A 149 3.77 -14.03 -7.56
CA PRO A 149 3.69 -15.49 -7.72
C PRO A 149 4.61 -16.03 -8.82
N ALA A 150 4.72 -15.34 -9.97
CA ALA A 150 5.61 -15.76 -11.07
C ALA A 150 7.07 -15.77 -10.61
N ILE A 151 7.52 -14.71 -9.93
CA ILE A 151 8.87 -14.61 -9.37
C ILE A 151 9.16 -15.74 -8.37
N ALA A 152 8.20 -16.11 -7.54
CA ALA A 152 8.36 -17.20 -6.58
C ALA A 152 8.48 -18.56 -7.26
N LYS A 153 7.62 -18.83 -8.25
CA LYS A 153 7.63 -20.07 -9.05
C LYS A 153 8.95 -20.20 -9.83
N ASP A 154 9.37 -19.15 -10.54
CA ASP A 154 10.61 -19.16 -11.34
C ASP A 154 11.87 -19.36 -10.49
N ALA A 155 11.87 -18.85 -9.26
CA ALA A 155 12.98 -19.01 -8.32
C ALA A 155 12.97 -20.35 -7.57
N GLY A 156 11.93 -21.18 -7.71
CA GLY A 156 11.77 -22.42 -6.94
C GLY A 156 11.45 -22.19 -5.46
N ASN A 157 10.89 -21.03 -5.10
CA ASN A 157 10.63 -20.63 -3.72
C ASN A 157 9.34 -21.26 -3.18
N VAL A 158 9.37 -22.57 -2.93
CA VAL A 158 8.19 -23.39 -2.57
C VAL A 158 7.41 -22.81 -1.37
N GLY A 159 8.12 -22.29 -0.37
CA GLY A 159 7.51 -21.77 0.86
C GLY A 159 6.57 -20.60 0.59
N VAL A 160 7.04 -19.58 -0.14
CA VAL A 160 6.21 -18.42 -0.47
C VAL A 160 5.17 -18.75 -1.56
N THR A 161 5.47 -19.68 -2.48
CA THR A 161 4.48 -20.17 -3.45
C THR A 161 3.26 -20.76 -2.76
N TYR A 162 3.45 -21.54 -1.69
CA TYR A 162 2.33 -22.06 -0.89
C TYR A 162 1.42 -20.96 -0.34
N VAL A 163 2.00 -19.83 0.10
CA VAL A 163 1.24 -18.67 0.59
C VAL A 163 0.44 -18.02 -0.55
N PHE A 164 0.96 -17.98 -1.77
CA PHE A 164 0.21 -17.44 -2.91
C PHE A 164 -0.90 -18.36 -3.38
N ASP A 165 -0.67 -19.68 -3.34
CA ASP A 165 -1.69 -20.66 -3.70
C ASP A 165 -2.76 -20.83 -2.58
N ASN A 166 -2.45 -20.39 -1.34
CA ASN A 166 -3.34 -20.41 -0.18
C ASN A 166 -3.25 -19.06 0.57
N PRO A 167 -3.78 -17.98 -0.01
CA PRO A 167 -3.63 -16.64 0.56
C PRO A 167 -4.32 -16.54 1.93
N PRO A 168 -3.73 -15.82 2.90
CA PRO A 168 -4.39 -15.52 4.16
C PRO A 168 -5.61 -14.63 3.91
N ALA A 169 -6.57 -14.67 4.82
CA ALA A 169 -7.68 -13.73 4.80
C ALA A 169 -7.12 -12.28 4.91
N PRO A 170 -7.56 -11.35 4.04
CA PRO A 170 -7.16 -9.96 4.14
C PRO A 170 -7.60 -9.34 5.48
N LYS A 171 -6.79 -8.42 6.02
CA LYS A 171 -7.14 -7.67 7.23
C LYS A 171 -8.32 -6.74 6.92
N PRO A 172 -9.25 -6.64 7.87
CA PRO A 172 -10.30 -5.64 7.85
C PRO A 172 -9.70 -4.24 7.66
N LEU A 173 -10.19 -3.47 6.69
CA LEU A 173 -9.88 -2.05 6.63
C LEU A 173 -10.56 -1.40 7.85
N ALA A 174 -9.90 -0.42 8.48
CA ALA A 174 -10.31 0.14 9.77
C ALA A 174 -11.82 0.44 9.80
N LYS A 175 -12.47 -0.01 10.88
CA LYS A 175 -13.90 0.10 11.16
C LYS A 175 -14.40 1.51 10.85
N LEU A 176 -15.06 1.69 9.70
CA LEU A 176 -15.81 2.91 9.44
C LEU A 176 -17.00 2.89 10.40
N THR A 177 -17.01 3.78 11.38
CA THR A 177 -18.18 3.97 12.24
C THR A 177 -19.25 4.68 11.43
N PRO A 178 -20.43 4.07 11.20
CA PRO A 178 -21.51 4.75 10.51
C PRO A 178 -21.87 6.02 11.27
N VAL A 179 -21.83 7.18 10.59
CA VAL A 179 -22.34 8.44 11.13
C VAL A 179 -23.84 8.43 10.88
N GLU A 180 -24.62 8.56 11.97
CA GLU A 180 -26.08 8.51 11.96
C GLU A 180 -26.69 9.37 10.86
N SER A 181 -27.06 8.71 9.77
CA SER A 181 -27.80 9.27 8.66
C SER A 181 -28.54 8.10 8.04
N LYS A 182 -29.83 8.33 7.79
CA LYS A 182 -30.76 7.26 7.44
C LYS A 182 -30.70 7.06 5.93
N ILE A 183 -29.94 6.08 5.49
CA ILE A 183 -30.05 5.54 4.13
C ILE A 183 -31.28 4.65 4.11
N VAL A 184 -32.15 4.87 3.12
CA VAL A 184 -33.40 4.12 2.96
C VAL A 184 -33.36 3.44 1.60
N ASN A 185 -33.72 2.15 1.56
CA ASN A 185 -33.87 1.33 0.36
C ASN A 185 -32.63 1.21 -0.55
N PRO A 186 -31.53 0.57 -0.11
CA PRO A 186 -30.49 0.16 -1.04
C PRO A 186 -30.99 -1.01 -1.90
N ASP A 187 -31.15 -0.77 -3.20
CA ASP A 187 -31.42 -1.83 -4.17
C ASP A 187 -30.10 -2.33 -4.78
N LEU A 188 -29.91 -3.65 -4.76
CA LEU A 188 -28.68 -4.32 -5.20
C LEU A 188 -28.97 -5.22 -6.40
N TRP A 189 -28.24 -5.02 -7.50
CA TRP A 189 -28.27 -5.96 -8.63
C TRP A 189 -26.94 -6.00 -9.38
N LEU A 190 -26.80 -7.03 -10.22
CA LEU A 190 -25.59 -7.33 -10.98
C LEU A 190 -25.82 -7.05 -12.46
N GLU A 191 -25.00 -6.18 -13.05
CA GLU A 191 -24.99 -5.87 -14.49
C GLU A 191 -23.58 -6.10 -15.05
N ASP A 192 -23.40 -7.06 -15.96
CA ASP A 192 -22.12 -7.27 -16.65
C ASP A 192 -20.88 -7.35 -15.73
N ARG A 193 -21.05 -7.93 -14.52
CA ARG A 193 -20.04 -8.05 -13.43
C ARG A 193 -19.72 -6.76 -12.67
N THR A 194 -20.53 -5.73 -12.88
CA THR A 194 -20.60 -4.53 -12.06
C THR A 194 -21.72 -4.71 -11.04
N ILE A 195 -21.41 -4.49 -9.77
CA ILE A 195 -22.42 -4.37 -8.74
C ILE A 195 -22.92 -2.92 -8.77
N VAL A 196 -24.23 -2.77 -8.94
CA VAL A 196 -24.90 -1.47 -8.92
C VAL A 196 -25.68 -1.37 -7.62
N VAL A 197 -25.45 -0.29 -6.90
CA VAL A 197 -26.19 0.04 -5.69
C VAL A 197 -26.85 1.39 -5.89
N THR A 198 -28.19 1.41 -5.78
CA THR A 198 -28.94 2.67 -5.74
C THR A 198 -29.46 2.93 -4.34
N TYR A 199 -29.44 4.18 -3.91
CA TYR A 199 -29.84 4.55 -2.55
C TYR A 199 -30.36 5.99 -2.48
N ASP A 200 -31.20 6.27 -1.48
CA ASP A 200 -31.66 7.62 -1.19
C ASP A 200 -30.84 8.24 -0.04
N LEU A 201 -30.35 9.45 -0.24
CA LEU A 201 -29.52 10.19 0.71
C LEU A 201 -30.30 11.35 1.34
N VAL A 202 -30.70 11.17 2.61
CA VAL A 202 -31.50 12.14 3.37
C VAL A 202 -30.64 12.83 4.46
N GLY A 203 -30.71 14.16 4.58
CA GLY A 203 -30.08 14.93 5.68
C GLY A 203 -29.21 16.12 5.24
N SER A 204 -28.47 16.72 6.18
CA SER A 204 -27.50 17.79 5.90
C SER A 204 -26.13 17.22 5.52
N THR A 205 -25.51 17.80 4.48
CA THR A 205 -24.22 17.48 3.85
C THR A 205 -23.38 16.41 4.58
N PRO A 206 -23.34 15.16 4.09
CA PRO A 206 -22.51 14.12 4.71
C PRO A 206 -21.03 14.49 4.68
N SER A 207 -20.28 14.02 5.68
CA SER A 207 -18.82 14.13 5.71
C SER A 207 -18.15 13.23 4.66
N CYS A 208 -18.75 12.08 4.31
CA CYS A 208 -18.37 11.21 3.19
C CYS A 208 -19.40 10.10 3.00
N VAL A 209 -19.73 9.74 1.77
CA VAL A 209 -20.44 8.48 1.45
C VAL A 209 -19.41 7.40 1.16
N ALA A 210 -19.56 6.23 1.76
CA ALA A 210 -18.70 5.08 1.51
C ALA A 210 -19.56 3.83 1.27
N LEU A 211 -19.15 3.01 0.31
CA LEU A 211 -19.70 1.68 0.12
C LEU A 211 -18.90 0.73 1.00
N ILE A 212 -19.59 -0.02 1.86
CA ILE A 212 -18.95 -0.98 2.77
C ILE A 212 -19.53 -2.38 2.67
N GLY A 213 -18.65 -3.37 2.70
CA GLY A 213 -19.02 -4.78 2.73
C GLY A 213 -18.77 -5.42 4.09
N SER A 214 -19.58 -6.43 4.40
CA SER A 214 -19.45 -7.36 5.51
C SER A 214 -19.39 -8.79 4.97
N LEU A 215 -18.43 -9.58 5.47
CA LEU A 215 -18.29 -11.02 5.17
C LEU A 215 -18.84 -11.90 6.29
N ASP A 216 -19.34 -11.29 7.38
CA ASP A 216 -19.78 -11.98 8.59
C ASP A 216 -21.28 -11.83 8.85
N GLY A 217 -22.07 -11.59 7.79
CA GLY A 217 -23.52 -11.44 7.89
C GLY A 217 -23.96 -10.16 8.61
N GLY A 218 -23.19 -9.07 8.47
CA GLY A 218 -23.53 -7.74 9.00
C GLY A 218 -23.12 -7.53 10.45
N ALA A 219 -22.38 -8.47 11.06
CA ALA A 219 -21.87 -8.31 12.42
C ALA A 219 -20.72 -7.30 12.50
N SER A 220 -19.96 -7.15 11.40
CA SER A 220 -18.98 -6.10 11.24
C SER A 220 -18.83 -5.68 9.77
N TYR A 221 -18.75 -4.37 9.57
CA TYR A 221 -18.54 -3.77 8.25
C TYR A 221 -17.10 -3.32 8.12
N GLN A 222 -16.42 -3.77 7.07
CA GLN A 222 -14.95 -3.86 7.10
C GLN A 222 -14.25 -3.61 5.76
N MET A 223 -14.99 -3.47 4.65
CA MET A 223 -14.41 -3.40 3.32
C MET A 223 -14.66 -2.02 2.71
N VAL A 224 -13.61 -1.33 2.26
CA VAL A 224 -13.74 -0.16 1.37
C VAL A 224 -13.32 -0.61 0.00
N PHE A 225 -14.26 -0.61 -0.93
CA PHE A 225 -14.04 -1.04 -2.30
C PHE A 225 -13.21 0.03 -3.03
N THR A 226 -12.18 -0.38 -3.78
CA THR A 226 -11.27 0.57 -4.44
C THR A 226 -11.66 0.88 -5.88
N SER A 227 -12.53 0.05 -6.47
CA SER A 227 -13.04 0.18 -7.83
C SER A 227 -14.46 0.75 -7.91
N VAL A 228 -14.77 1.67 -7.00
CA VAL A 228 -16.09 2.32 -6.92
C VAL A 228 -16.13 3.65 -7.65
N SER A 229 -17.27 3.94 -8.28
CA SER A 229 -17.56 5.20 -8.95
C SER A 229 -19.02 5.62 -8.77
N GLY A 230 -19.32 6.90 -9.05
CA GLY A 230 -20.66 7.46 -8.94
C GLY A 230 -20.81 8.42 -7.75
N ASP A 231 -21.97 8.40 -7.11
CA ASP A 231 -22.31 9.23 -5.95
C ASP A 231 -21.62 8.71 -4.67
N ILE A 232 -20.29 8.70 -4.64
CA ILE A 232 -19.50 8.17 -3.52
C ILE A 232 -18.35 9.13 -3.17
N GLY A 233 -17.93 9.11 -1.92
CA GLY A 233 -16.82 9.93 -1.41
C GLY A 233 -17.28 11.25 -0.79
N GLN A 234 -16.38 12.23 -0.86
CA GLN A 234 -16.55 13.56 -0.26
C GLN A 234 -17.56 14.42 -1.02
N GLY A 235 -18.39 15.16 -0.29
CA GLY A 235 -19.25 16.21 -0.87
C GLY A 235 -20.45 15.72 -1.69
N VAL A 236 -20.85 14.45 -1.54
CA VAL A 236 -22.08 13.93 -2.17
C VAL A 236 -23.28 14.70 -1.65
N SER A 237 -24.01 15.35 -2.57
CA SER A 237 -25.19 16.15 -2.20
C SER A 237 -26.39 15.25 -1.89
N PRO A 238 -27.22 15.58 -0.87
CA PRO A 238 -28.46 14.87 -0.59
C PRO A 238 -29.39 14.79 -1.82
N GLY A 239 -30.22 13.75 -1.86
CA GLY A 239 -31.18 13.51 -2.93
C GLY A 239 -31.47 12.02 -3.14
N ASP A 240 -32.47 11.75 -3.96
CA ASP A 240 -32.97 10.41 -4.26
C ASP A 240 -32.21 9.79 -5.45
N ASP A 241 -32.34 8.47 -5.64
CA ASP A 241 -31.80 7.71 -6.77
C ASP A 241 -30.28 7.85 -6.97
N LYS A 242 -29.52 8.02 -5.87
CA LYS A 242 -28.06 8.06 -5.93
C LYS A 242 -27.52 6.72 -6.37
N ARG A 243 -26.41 6.73 -7.11
CA ARG A 243 -25.89 5.50 -7.73
C ARG A 243 -24.41 5.32 -7.48
N VAL A 244 -24.05 4.17 -6.93
CA VAL A 244 -22.67 3.68 -6.85
C VAL A 244 -22.53 2.46 -7.76
N GLU A 245 -21.48 2.48 -8.56
CA GLU A 245 -21.03 1.32 -9.33
C GLU A 245 -19.77 0.77 -8.69
N TRP A 246 -19.69 -0.55 -8.62
CA TRP A 246 -18.54 -1.26 -8.09
C TRP A 246 -18.12 -2.37 -9.04
N GLN A 247 -16.87 -2.32 -9.51
CA GLN A 247 -16.31 -3.38 -10.36
C GLN A 247 -15.88 -4.58 -9.51
N LEU A 248 -16.78 -5.55 -9.38
CA LEU A 248 -16.57 -6.69 -8.48
C LEU A 248 -15.24 -7.41 -8.73
N TYR A 249 -14.85 -7.62 -9.99
CA TYR A 249 -13.63 -8.36 -10.33
C TYR A 249 -12.33 -7.58 -10.12
N ASP A 250 -12.39 -6.25 -10.02
CA ASP A 250 -11.21 -5.43 -9.75
C ASP A 250 -10.78 -5.57 -8.28
N ASP A 251 -11.75 -5.65 -7.37
CA ASP A 251 -11.50 -5.88 -5.94
C ASP A 251 -11.55 -7.38 -5.57
N TYR A 252 -12.30 -8.23 -6.32
CA TYR A 252 -12.47 -9.67 -6.09
C TYR A 252 -12.41 -10.48 -7.41
N PRO A 253 -11.20 -10.75 -7.93
CA PRO A 253 -11.03 -11.46 -9.19
C PRO A 253 -11.54 -12.93 -9.16
N GLY A 254 -11.83 -13.47 -7.98
CA GLY A 254 -12.40 -14.82 -7.77
C GLY A 254 -13.93 -14.87 -7.76
N GLY A 255 -14.65 -13.75 -7.87
CA GLY A 255 -16.10 -13.69 -7.65
C GLY A 255 -16.48 -13.76 -6.16
N LEU A 256 -17.79 -13.74 -5.87
CA LEU A 256 -18.34 -13.82 -4.50
C LEU A 256 -18.85 -15.23 -4.16
N ASP A 257 -18.52 -16.22 -4.99
CA ASP A 257 -19.25 -17.49 -5.11
C ASP A 257 -19.22 -18.39 -3.85
N ASP A 258 -18.46 -18.04 -2.81
CA ASP A 258 -18.29 -18.81 -1.57
C ASP A 258 -18.59 -18.03 -0.27
N TYR A 259 -18.98 -16.75 -0.36
CA TYR A 259 -19.25 -15.90 0.81
C TYR A 259 -20.57 -15.15 0.69
N ASP A 260 -21.44 -15.25 1.70
CA ASP A 260 -22.62 -14.39 1.86
C ASP A 260 -22.17 -12.97 2.22
N VAL A 261 -21.72 -12.21 1.21
CA VAL A 261 -21.28 -10.82 1.40
C VAL A 261 -22.51 -9.93 1.51
N LEU A 262 -22.72 -9.33 2.68
CA LEU A 262 -23.69 -8.26 2.83
C LEU A 262 -23.03 -6.93 2.47
N ILE A 263 -23.60 -6.23 1.50
CA ILE A 263 -23.11 -4.95 1.01
C ILE A 263 -24.09 -3.88 1.47
N ASP A 264 -23.59 -2.86 2.14
CA ASP A 264 -24.35 -1.69 2.56
C ASP A 264 -23.68 -0.39 2.11
N VAL A 265 -24.49 0.60 1.77
CA VAL A 265 -24.04 1.98 1.64
C VAL A 265 -24.09 2.60 3.03
N VAL A 266 -23.02 3.27 3.45
CA VAL A 266 -23.02 4.04 4.70
C VAL A 266 -22.52 5.46 4.49
N ILE A 267 -22.86 6.30 5.45
CA ILE A 267 -22.17 7.57 5.66
C ILE A 267 -21.13 7.36 6.73
N ALA A 268 -19.91 7.79 6.48
CA ALA A 268 -18.81 7.67 7.41
C ALA A 268 -18.06 8.99 7.54
N GLU A 269 -17.38 9.19 8.67
CA GLU A 269 -16.37 10.24 8.75
C GLU A 269 -15.22 9.90 7.82
N CYS A 270 -14.78 10.88 7.04
CA CYS A 270 -13.64 10.66 6.16
C CYS A 270 -12.37 10.47 6.98
N PRO A 271 -11.51 9.51 6.62
CA PRO A 271 -10.16 9.48 7.16
C PRO A 271 -9.46 10.81 6.84
N SER A 272 -8.78 11.35 7.85
CA SER A 272 -8.02 12.59 7.75
C SER A 272 -6.74 12.45 6.92
#